data_AF-A0A250J395-F1
#
_entry.id   AF-A0A250J395-F1
#
_cell.length_a   1.000
_cell.length_b   1.000
_cell.length_c   1.000
_cell.angle_alpha   90.00
_cell.angle_beta   90.00
_cell.angle_gamma   90.00
#
_symmetry.space_group_name_H-M   'P 1'
#
loop_
_entity.id
_entity.type
_entity.pdbx_description
1 polymer ?
#
loop_
_entity_poly.entity_id
_entity_poly.type
_entity_poly.pdbx_seq_one_letter_code
_entity_poly.pdbx_strand_id
1 'polypeptide(L)'
;MRERLYSAVLASVLCWGCSPQDLESIPQPELGQHEQDIIGGTAAAAGQFPWQARMTVNGSHYCGGSLIHPKWVLTAGHCVDGISPGSTRIILGDRQINLPESTEQSHTVRRFILHPGFHYESGAPVNDVALVEMDTPATLNGAVQTIALFNSDRMVLNTPHTVSGWGWTSANAHQASNLLMSATLPVVGNASCNAAPLARDLLGGELCAGFLNGAQGGCHGDSGGPLVTQGNPVRLVGVVSWGRGGTCDTYTVFSRVSSFVSWIDSQINCVPCPMSGSGYDGANCYAGTPPSGTTPFVHNGGLYYSPVRVPTCPMSGSGYDGANCYVGTPPSGTTPFTHNGNLYYSAVGGNQCPMSGSWYDGANCYAGTPPSGTTPFVHNGSLYYSPVRVPTCPMSGSGYDGANCYVGTPPSGTTPFTHNGNLYYSPVCQP
;
A
#
# COMPACT_ATOMS: atom_id res chain seq x y z
N MET A 1 3.71 -45.42 14.89
CA MET A 1 3.26 -46.81 15.15
C MET A 1 2.18 -46.69 16.21
N ARG A 2 0.91 -47.00 15.86
CA ARG A 2 -0.37 -46.53 16.47
C ARG A 2 -0.58 -45.03 16.19
N GLU A 3 -1.46 -44.55 15.31
CA GLU A 3 -2.89 -44.84 15.11
C GLU A 3 -3.26 -44.79 13.60
N ARG A 4 -3.29 -45.96 12.93
CA ARG A 4 -3.85 -46.11 11.57
C ARG A 4 -4.72 -47.35 11.53
N LEU A 5 -5.79 -47.39 12.33
CA LEU A 5 -6.65 -48.57 12.46
C LEU A 5 -8.08 -48.20 12.89
N TYR A 6 -8.67 -47.16 12.28
CA TYR A 6 -10.13 -46.92 12.34
C TYR A 6 -10.55 -46.29 11.02
N SER A 7 -10.83 -47.14 10.02
CA SER A 7 -11.68 -46.83 8.84
C SER A 7 -11.76 -47.97 7.82
N ALA A 8 -11.18 -49.14 8.07
CA ALA A 8 -11.21 -50.27 7.14
C ALA A 8 -12.12 -51.43 7.62
N VAL A 9 -13.25 -51.12 8.25
CA VAL A 9 -14.32 -52.09 8.53
C VAL A 9 -15.66 -51.40 8.32
N LEU A 10 -16.06 -51.22 7.06
CA LEU A 10 -17.46 -51.03 6.60
C LEU A 10 -17.49 -50.79 5.07
N ALA A 11 -16.79 -51.62 4.31
CA ALA A 11 -16.92 -51.66 2.85
C ALA A 11 -16.80 -53.10 2.37
N SER A 12 -17.70 -53.95 2.86
CA SER A 12 -17.83 -55.33 2.39
C SER A 12 -19.26 -55.80 2.58
N VAL A 13 -20.19 -55.10 1.94
CA VAL A 13 -21.54 -55.61 1.67
C VAL A 13 -21.90 -55.22 0.24
N LEU A 14 -22.02 -56.26 -0.60
CA LEU A 14 -22.63 -56.30 -1.94
C LEU A 14 -21.83 -55.72 -3.12
N CYS A 15 -20.92 -56.53 -3.68
CA CYS A 15 -20.79 -56.64 -5.13
C CYS A 15 -20.15 -58.00 -5.50
N TRP A 16 -20.98 -59.02 -5.73
CA TRP A 16 -20.52 -60.25 -6.38
C TRP A 16 -20.44 -59.97 -7.88
N GLY A 17 -19.23 -59.77 -8.43
CA GLY A 17 -19.03 -59.79 -9.88
C GLY A 17 -18.07 -58.79 -10.53
N CYS A 18 -17.35 -57.91 -9.83
CA CYS A 18 -16.40 -57.01 -10.51
C CYS A 18 -15.05 -57.70 -10.82
N SER A 19 -14.67 -57.68 -12.10
CA SER A 19 -13.37 -58.10 -12.64
C SER A 19 -12.28 -57.05 -12.33
N PRO A 20 -10.97 -57.41 -12.27
CA PRO A 20 -9.88 -56.49 -11.88
C PRO A 20 -9.55 -55.33 -12.85
N GLN A 21 -10.40 -55.04 -13.85
CA GLN A 21 -10.12 -54.04 -14.89
C GLN A 21 -10.96 -52.75 -14.78
N ASP A 22 -11.78 -52.59 -13.73
CA ASP A 22 -12.62 -51.38 -13.54
C ASP A 22 -12.05 -50.37 -12.52
N LEU A 23 -10.78 -50.49 -12.12
CA LEU A 23 -10.14 -49.60 -11.13
C LEU A 23 -9.47 -48.35 -11.72
N GLU A 24 -9.63 -48.08 -13.02
CA GLU A 24 -8.93 -46.98 -13.72
C GLU A 24 -9.81 -45.80 -14.16
N SER A 25 -10.98 -45.59 -13.53
CA SER A 25 -11.82 -44.41 -13.83
C SER A 25 -12.50 -43.77 -12.60
N ILE A 26 -11.80 -43.71 -11.47
CA ILE A 26 -12.24 -42.88 -10.34
C ILE A 26 -11.65 -41.47 -10.53
N PRO A 27 -12.45 -40.42 -10.79
CA PRO A 27 -11.94 -39.06 -10.76
C PRO A 27 -11.44 -38.78 -9.35
N GLN A 28 -10.19 -38.32 -9.23
CA GLN A 28 -9.68 -37.82 -7.96
C GLN A 28 -10.57 -36.65 -7.52
N PRO A 29 -10.96 -36.55 -6.24
CA PRO A 29 -11.58 -35.33 -5.76
C PRO A 29 -10.50 -34.25 -5.83
N GLU A 30 -10.64 -33.32 -6.78
CA GLU A 30 -9.93 -32.06 -6.72
C GLU A 30 -10.24 -31.43 -5.35
N LEU A 31 -9.17 -31.15 -4.60
CA LEU A 31 -9.19 -30.30 -3.41
C LEU A 31 -9.58 -28.88 -3.82
N GLY A 32 -10.86 -28.69 -4.13
CA GLY A 32 -11.47 -27.37 -4.24
C GLY A 32 -11.69 -26.83 -2.83
N GLN A 33 -10.75 -26.02 -2.35
CA GLN A 33 -10.94 -25.17 -1.19
C GLN A 33 -12.10 -24.20 -1.46
N HIS A 34 -13.29 -24.56 -1.00
CA HIS A 34 -14.38 -23.60 -0.85
C HIS A 34 -14.34 -23.05 0.59
N GLU A 35 -13.31 -22.25 0.89
CA GLU A 35 -13.29 -21.41 2.10
C GLU A 35 -14.20 -20.20 1.85
N GLN A 36 -15.34 -20.17 2.54
CA GLN A 36 -16.24 -19.01 2.58
C GLN A 36 -16.22 -18.50 4.03
N ASP A 37 -15.56 -17.37 4.24
CA ASP A 37 -15.24 -16.82 5.57
C ASP A 37 -15.30 -15.25 5.52
N ILE A 38 -15.71 -14.57 6.61
CA ILE A 38 -16.76 -13.50 6.62
C ILE A 38 -18.03 -14.07 5.98
N ILE A 39 -19.24 -13.71 6.44
CA ILE A 39 -20.44 -14.34 5.84
C ILE A 39 -20.43 -14.06 4.32
N GLY A 40 -20.31 -15.13 3.52
CA GLY A 40 -20.14 -15.10 2.07
C GLY A 40 -18.90 -14.35 1.54
N GLY A 41 -17.83 -14.23 2.32
CA GLY A 41 -16.58 -13.54 1.96
C GLY A 41 -15.47 -14.45 1.43
N THR A 42 -14.35 -13.84 1.06
CA THR A 42 -13.16 -14.50 0.50
C THR A 42 -11.88 -14.07 1.21
N ALA A 43 -10.90 -14.98 1.30
CA ALA A 43 -9.65 -14.74 2.01
C ALA A 43 -8.87 -13.59 1.38
N ALA A 44 -8.38 -12.68 2.23
CA ALA A 44 -7.58 -11.56 1.80
C ALA A 44 -6.17 -12.04 1.40
N ALA A 45 -5.64 -11.46 0.32
CA ALA A 45 -4.24 -11.59 -0.03
C ALA A 45 -3.36 -10.85 1.00
N ALA A 46 -2.10 -11.29 1.14
CA ALA A 46 -1.15 -10.62 2.03
C ALA A 46 -0.97 -9.15 1.63
N GLY A 47 -1.12 -8.25 2.61
CA GLY A 47 -1.04 -6.80 2.39
C GLY A 47 -2.19 -6.19 1.58
N GLN A 48 -3.28 -6.92 1.31
CA GLN A 48 -4.42 -6.39 0.55
C GLN A 48 -5.12 -5.23 1.27
N PHE A 49 -5.18 -5.26 2.60
CA PHE A 49 -5.79 -4.23 3.44
C PHE A 49 -4.75 -3.70 4.44
N PRO A 50 -3.76 -2.90 4.00
CA PRO A 50 -2.60 -2.55 4.82
C PRO A 50 -2.93 -1.62 6.00
N TRP A 51 -4.14 -1.07 6.05
CA TRP A 51 -4.67 -0.30 7.18
C TRP A 51 -5.40 -1.15 8.21
N GLN A 52 -5.62 -2.44 7.97
CA GLN A 52 -6.32 -3.32 8.90
C GLN A 52 -5.53 -3.43 10.20
N ALA A 53 -6.18 -3.13 11.32
CA ALA A 53 -5.64 -3.32 12.65
C ALA A 53 -6.38 -4.46 13.36
N ARG A 54 -5.63 -5.38 13.96
CA ARG A 54 -6.14 -6.39 14.88
C ARG A 54 -5.98 -5.91 16.31
N MET A 55 -7.07 -5.93 17.07
CA MET A 55 -7.06 -5.60 18.50
C MET A 55 -7.13 -6.87 19.32
N THR A 56 -6.19 -7.02 20.25
CA THR A 56 -6.16 -8.17 21.16
C THR A 56 -6.24 -7.73 22.60
N VAL A 57 -6.87 -8.53 23.45
CA VAL A 57 -6.85 -8.40 24.92
C VAL A 57 -6.23 -9.66 25.48
N ASN A 58 -5.16 -9.52 26.26
CA ASN A 58 -4.39 -10.64 26.82
C ASN A 58 -3.98 -11.69 25.75
N GLY A 59 -3.69 -11.25 24.53
CA GLY A 59 -3.29 -12.09 23.40
C GLY A 59 -4.43 -12.69 22.57
N SER A 60 -5.69 -12.55 23.00
CA SER A 60 -6.85 -13.03 22.25
C SER A 60 -7.44 -11.92 21.38
N HIS A 61 -7.73 -12.23 20.11
CA HIS A 61 -8.46 -11.34 19.19
C HIS A 61 -9.86 -11.04 19.73
N TYR A 62 -10.30 -9.80 19.61
CA TYR A 62 -11.67 -9.42 20.01
C TYR A 62 -12.31 -8.35 19.12
N CYS A 63 -11.54 -7.42 18.57
CA CYS A 63 -12.02 -6.37 17.66
C CYS A 63 -11.02 -6.07 16.55
N GLY A 64 -11.50 -5.42 15.49
CA GLY A 64 -10.71 -4.80 14.45
C GLY A 64 -10.53 -3.29 14.66
N GLY A 65 -9.84 -2.67 13.71
CA GLY A 65 -9.61 -1.24 13.64
C GLY A 65 -9.04 -0.84 12.29
N SER A 66 -8.92 0.47 12.08
CA SER A 66 -8.30 1.06 10.89
C SER A 66 -7.17 2.00 11.29
N LEU A 67 -5.95 1.78 10.80
CA LEU A 67 -4.86 2.73 10.98
C LEU A 67 -5.15 4.00 10.16
N ILE A 68 -5.43 5.11 10.82
CA ILE A 68 -5.77 6.40 10.17
C ILE A 68 -4.62 7.42 10.27
N HIS A 69 -3.66 7.16 11.15
CA HIS A 69 -2.39 7.88 11.30
C HIS A 69 -1.35 6.88 11.84
N PRO A 70 -0.02 7.04 11.63
CA PRO A 70 0.96 6.10 12.18
C PRO A 70 0.83 5.82 13.68
N LYS A 71 0.24 6.73 14.46
CA LYS A 71 -0.02 6.55 15.90
C LYS A 71 -1.47 6.27 16.28
N TRP A 72 -2.42 6.40 15.35
CA TRP A 72 -3.84 6.38 15.67
C TRP A 72 -4.61 5.34 14.87
N VAL A 73 -5.33 4.50 15.60
CA VAL A 73 -6.30 3.57 15.04
C VAL A 73 -7.71 4.06 15.37
N LEU A 74 -8.58 4.08 14.37
CA LEU A 74 -10.02 4.27 14.54
C LEU A 74 -10.68 2.91 14.72
N THR A 75 -11.53 2.78 15.74
CA THR A 75 -12.29 1.56 16.05
C THR A 75 -13.66 1.93 16.62
N ALA A 76 -14.45 0.93 17.01
CA ALA A 76 -15.74 1.13 17.65
C ALA A 76 -15.57 1.50 19.14
N GLY A 77 -16.50 2.29 19.67
CA GLY A 77 -16.50 2.69 21.07
C GLY A 77 -16.69 1.52 22.02
N HIS A 78 -17.59 0.60 21.67
CA HIS A 78 -17.84 -0.60 22.47
C HIS A 78 -16.64 -1.56 22.54
N CYS A 79 -15.67 -1.45 21.63
CA CYS A 79 -14.43 -2.23 21.68
C CYS A 79 -13.48 -1.72 22.77
N VAL A 80 -13.62 -0.48 23.25
CA VAL A 80 -12.69 0.09 24.24
C VAL A 80 -13.36 0.45 25.56
N ASP A 81 -14.70 0.48 25.60
CA ASP A 81 -15.46 0.79 26.80
C ASP A 81 -15.16 -0.22 27.92
N GLY A 82 -14.76 0.29 29.09
CA GLY A 82 -14.36 -0.53 30.23
C GLY A 82 -13.07 -1.35 30.07
N ILE A 83 -12.34 -1.23 28.94
CA ILE A 83 -11.09 -1.96 28.69
C ILE A 83 -9.88 -1.14 29.14
N SER A 84 -8.93 -1.78 29.82
CA SER A 84 -7.66 -1.13 30.20
C SER A 84 -6.67 -1.13 29.04
N PRO A 85 -6.07 0.02 28.67
CA PRO A 85 -5.03 0.12 27.64
C PRO A 85 -3.88 -0.88 27.82
N GLY A 86 -3.45 -1.13 29.07
CA GLY A 86 -2.33 -2.02 29.37
C GLY A 86 -2.60 -3.50 29.06
N SER A 87 -3.88 -3.89 28.91
CA SER A 87 -4.27 -5.25 28.53
C SER A 87 -4.40 -5.43 27.01
N THR A 88 -4.34 -4.32 26.25
CA THR A 88 -4.61 -4.30 24.82
C THR A 88 -3.34 -4.19 23.99
N ARG A 89 -3.29 -4.91 22.87
CA ARG A 89 -2.30 -4.72 21.82
C ARG A 89 -2.97 -4.45 20.49
N ILE A 90 -2.34 -3.59 19.70
CA ILE A 90 -2.67 -3.35 18.30
C ILE A 90 -1.64 -4.09 17.44
N ILE A 91 -2.11 -4.94 16.54
CA ILE A 91 -1.26 -5.69 15.61
C ILE A 91 -1.63 -5.23 14.20
N LEU A 92 -0.64 -4.70 13.48
CA LEU A 92 -0.76 -4.20 12.11
C LEU A 92 0.01 -5.12 11.16
N GLY A 93 -0.39 -5.18 9.88
CA GLY A 93 0.31 -6.00 8.88
C GLY A 93 0.15 -7.50 9.08
N ASP A 94 -0.85 -7.90 9.87
CA ASP A 94 -1.24 -9.28 10.17
C ASP A 94 -2.28 -9.75 9.14
N ARG A 95 -2.20 -11.02 8.76
CA ARG A 95 -3.18 -11.74 7.95
C ARG A 95 -3.63 -13.03 8.63
N GLN A 96 -2.85 -13.61 9.55
CA GLN A 96 -3.11 -14.92 10.15
C GLN A 96 -2.92 -14.91 11.67
N ILE A 97 -4.03 -14.98 12.40
CA ILE A 97 -4.05 -14.87 13.87
C ILE A 97 -3.10 -15.85 14.57
N ASN A 98 -3.03 -17.10 14.09
CA ASN A 98 -2.26 -18.17 14.74
C ASN A 98 -0.87 -18.39 14.11
N LEU A 99 -0.44 -17.55 13.17
CA LEU A 99 0.86 -17.68 12.52
C LEU A 99 1.58 -16.32 12.55
N PRO A 100 2.68 -16.18 13.30
CA PRO A 100 3.48 -14.96 13.27
C PRO A 100 4.02 -14.68 11.87
N GLU A 101 3.68 -13.53 11.32
CA GLU A 101 4.14 -13.06 10.00
C GLU A 101 5.22 -11.99 10.14
N SER A 102 6.21 -11.99 9.25
CA SER A 102 7.32 -11.01 9.27
C SER A 102 6.89 -9.56 9.03
N THR A 103 5.66 -9.36 8.56
CA THR A 103 5.05 -8.06 8.31
C THR A 103 4.39 -7.45 9.55
N GLU A 104 4.19 -8.25 10.60
CA GLU A 104 3.47 -7.83 11.80
C GLU A 104 4.21 -6.75 12.59
N GLN A 105 3.47 -5.75 13.04
CA GLN A 105 3.94 -4.74 13.98
C GLN A 105 3.00 -4.73 15.19
N SER A 106 3.52 -5.10 16.36
CA SER A 106 2.77 -5.11 17.62
C SER A 106 3.06 -3.86 18.43
N HIS A 107 2.01 -3.12 18.78
CA HIS A 107 2.07 -1.86 19.53
C HIS A 107 1.29 -1.96 20.84
N THR A 108 1.85 -1.36 21.90
CA THR A 108 1.11 -1.07 23.14
C THR A 108 0.19 0.13 22.96
N VAL A 109 -0.89 0.16 23.72
CA VAL A 109 -1.83 1.28 23.73
C VAL A 109 -1.47 2.25 24.85
N ARG A 110 -1.30 3.51 24.47
CA ARG A 110 -1.08 4.64 25.39
C ARG A 110 -2.38 5.06 26.08
N ARG A 111 -3.44 5.25 25.30
CA ARG A 111 -4.79 5.57 25.79
C ARG A 111 -5.87 5.27 24.76
N PHE A 112 -7.10 5.14 25.27
CA PHE A 112 -8.31 5.17 24.48
C PHE A 112 -8.99 6.55 24.61
N ILE A 113 -9.57 7.03 23.51
CA ILE A 113 -10.42 8.21 23.48
C ILE A 113 -11.78 7.78 22.94
N LEU A 114 -12.70 7.53 23.86
CA LEU A 114 -14.08 7.21 23.55
C LEU A 114 -14.82 8.48 23.13
N HIS A 115 -15.67 8.40 22.11
CA HIS A 115 -16.48 9.55 21.71
C HIS A 115 -17.35 10.02 22.90
N PRO A 116 -17.40 11.33 23.22
CA PRO A 116 -18.09 11.82 24.42
C PRO A 116 -19.61 11.58 24.41
N GLY A 117 -20.20 11.41 23.22
CA GLY A 117 -21.59 11.05 23.04
C GLY A 117 -21.86 9.54 23.00
N PHE A 118 -20.88 8.68 23.26
CA PHE A 118 -21.05 7.23 23.26
C PHE A 118 -21.98 6.79 24.40
N HIS A 119 -23.01 6.00 24.06
CA HIS A 119 -23.93 5.38 25.01
C HIS A 119 -24.67 4.22 24.35
N TYR A 120 -25.48 3.50 25.13
CA TYR A 120 -26.36 2.45 24.61
C TYR A 120 -27.82 2.91 24.61
N GLU A 121 -28.50 2.69 23.49
CA GLU A 121 -29.94 2.91 23.33
C GLU A 121 -30.58 1.61 22.84
N SER A 122 -31.55 1.07 23.59
CA SER A 122 -32.21 -0.21 23.27
C SER A 122 -31.22 -1.38 23.05
N GLY A 123 -30.09 -1.37 23.75
CA GLY A 123 -29.03 -2.37 23.64
C GLY A 123 -28.10 -2.22 22.42
N ALA A 124 -28.31 -1.22 21.56
CA ALA A 124 -27.42 -0.88 20.46
C ALA A 124 -26.54 0.33 20.82
N PRO A 125 -25.24 0.33 20.49
CA PRO A 125 -24.37 1.46 20.76
C PRO A 125 -24.73 2.66 19.86
N VAL A 126 -24.57 3.87 20.38
CA VAL A 126 -24.80 5.15 19.70
C VAL A 126 -23.49 5.93 19.73
N ASN A 127 -23.17 6.65 18.64
CA ASN A 127 -21.87 7.31 18.45
C ASN A 127 -20.70 6.35 18.70
N ASP A 128 -20.82 5.14 18.13
CA ASP A 128 -19.94 4.00 18.40
C ASP A 128 -18.60 4.12 17.67
N VAL A 129 -17.79 5.08 18.10
CA VAL A 129 -16.44 5.32 17.59
C VAL A 129 -15.49 5.64 18.74
N ALA A 130 -14.25 5.19 18.61
CA ALA A 130 -13.16 5.51 19.51
C ALA A 130 -11.83 5.62 18.76
N LEU A 131 -10.93 6.41 19.31
CA LEU A 131 -9.55 6.49 18.88
C LEU A 131 -8.65 5.73 19.86
N VAL A 132 -7.70 4.99 19.30
CA VAL A 132 -6.65 4.31 20.04
C VAL A 132 -5.33 4.99 19.73
N GLU A 133 -4.70 5.58 20.75
CA GLU A 133 -3.34 6.11 20.62
C GLU A 133 -2.33 5.02 20.95
N MET A 134 -1.47 4.68 20.01
CA MET A 134 -0.34 3.76 20.22
C MET A 134 0.85 4.48 20.84
N ASP A 135 1.62 3.79 21.70
CA ASP A 135 2.82 4.39 22.32
C ASP A 135 3.87 4.79 21.28
N THR A 136 4.09 3.92 20.29
CA THR A 136 5.04 4.12 19.20
C THR A 136 4.31 4.21 17.85
N PRO A 137 4.80 5.04 16.91
CA PRO A 137 4.26 5.07 15.56
C PRO A 137 4.54 3.76 14.83
N ALA A 138 3.61 3.34 14.00
CA ALA A 138 3.78 2.27 13.02
C ALA A 138 4.82 2.67 11.97
N THR A 139 5.63 1.71 11.56
CA THR A 139 6.55 1.84 10.44
C THR A 139 5.79 1.55 9.14
N LEU A 140 5.42 2.59 8.40
CA LEU A 140 4.64 2.43 7.17
C LEU A 140 5.46 1.74 6.07
N ASN A 141 4.87 0.75 5.40
CA ASN A 141 5.50 -0.07 4.36
C ASN A 141 4.45 -0.72 3.44
N GLY A 142 4.81 -1.74 2.65
CA GLY A 142 3.88 -2.43 1.74
C GLY A 142 2.71 -3.14 2.44
N ALA A 143 2.87 -3.57 3.69
CA ALA A 143 1.86 -4.30 4.47
C ALA A 143 1.18 -3.45 5.55
N VAL A 144 1.73 -2.28 5.89
CA VAL A 144 1.20 -1.38 6.93
C VAL A 144 1.10 0.04 6.39
N GLN A 145 -0.11 0.57 6.22
CA GLN A 145 -0.39 1.91 5.69
C GLN A 145 -1.60 2.54 6.39
N THR A 146 -1.70 3.86 6.32
CA THR A 146 -2.87 4.58 6.80
C THR A 146 -3.97 4.61 5.73
N ILE A 147 -5.23 4.72 6.16
CA ILE A 147 -6.38 4.93 5.27
C ILE A 147 -6.95 6.34 5.42
N ALA A 148 -7.37 6.92 4.30
CA ALA A 148 -7.99 8.24 4.25
C ALA A 148 -9.44 8.18 4.72
N LEU A 149 -9.89 9.20 5.45
CA LEU A 149 -11.29 9.28 5.86
C LEU A 149 -12.19 9.70 4.68
N PHE A 150 -13.37 9.10 4.59
CA PHE A 150 -14.42 9.57 3.69
C PHE A 150 -15.12 10.78 4.34
N ASN A 151 -14.88 11.97 3.79
CA ASN A 151 -15.40 13.24 4.29
C ASN A 151 -16.41 13.86 3.31
N SER A 152 -17.54 13.17 3.10
CA SER A 152 -18.65 13.67 2.29
C SER A 152 -19.97 13.18 2.87
N ASP A 153 -20.98 14.05 2.87
CA ASP A 153 -22.34 13.69 3.28
C ASP A 153 -23.09 12.90 2.22
N ARG A 154 -22.57 12.88 0.99
CA ARG A 154 -23.19 12.22 -0.17
C ARG A 154 -22.54 10.87 -0.42
N MET A 155 -23.14 9.84 0.15
CA MET A 155 -22.85 8.46 -0.21
C MET A 155 -23.74 7.99 -1.35
N VAL A 156 -23.14 7.41 -2.39
CA VAL A 156 -23.93 6.79 -3.47
C VAL A 156 -24.46 5.45 -2.97
N LEU A 157 -25.77 5.33 -2.87
CA LEU A 157 -26.43 4.08 -2.45
C LEU A 157 -26.27 2.99 -3.51
N ASN A 158 -26.37 1.73 -3.06
CA ASN A 158 -26.26 0.52 -3.89
C ASN A 158 -24.93 0.40 -4.66
N THR A 159 -23.88 1.06 -4.16
CA THR A 159 -22.52 0.93 -4.70
C THR A 159 -21.69 0.00 -3.83
N PRO A 160 -20.79 -0.80 -4.45
CA PRO A 160 -20.04 -1.81 -3.72
C PRO A 160 -18.94 -1.18 -2.86
N HIS A 161 -18.88 -1.65 -1.61
CA HIS A 161 -17.89 -1.32 -0.61
C HIS A 161 -17.30 -2.61 -0.06
N THR A 162 -16.08 -2.55 0.47
CA THR A 162 -15.42 -3.74 1.02
C THR A 162 -15.38 -3.65 2.54
N VAL A 163 -15.86 -4.69 3.22
CA VAL A 163 -15.62 -4.91 4.65
C VAL A 163 -14.52 -5.95 4.81
N SER A 164 -13.68 -5.82 5.84
CA SER A 164 -12.64 -6.81 6.16
C SER A 164 -12.44 -7.01 7.65
N GLY A 165 -12.12 -8.24 8.05
CA GLY A 165 -11.91 -8.62 9.44
C GLY A 165 -11.67 -10.12 9.65
N TRP A 166 -11.54 -10.50 10.92
CA TRP A 166 -11.33 -11.88 11.37
C TRP A 166 -12.54 -12.42 12.15
N GLY A 167 -13.68 -11.75 12.05
CA GLY A 167 -14.89 -12.15 12.74
C GLY A 167 -15.43 -13.49 12.28
N TRP A 168 -16.60 -13.83 12.84
CA TRP A 168 -17.32 -15.06 12.54
C TRP A 168 -17.69 -15.13 11.06
N THR A 169 -17.52 -16.33 10.52
CA THR A 169 -17.55 -16.58 9.09
C THR A 169 -18.89 -17.09 8.60
N SER A 170 -19.76 -17.45 9.54
CA SER A 170 -21.18 -17.72 9.34
C SER A 170 -21.95 -17.31 10.58
N ALA A 171 -23.26 -17.12 10.45
CA ALA A 171 -24.12 -16.78 11.58
C ALA A 171 -24.15 -17.86 12.69
N ASN A 172 -23.70 -19.08 12.38
CA ASN A 172 -23.61 -20.22 13.31
C ASN A 172 -22.18 -20.53 13.77
N ALA A 173 -21.18 -19.76 13.32
CA ALA A 173 -19.81 -19.93 13.80
C ALA A 173 -19.71 -19.49 15.26
N HIS A 174 -18.71 -20.00 15.98
CA HIS A 174 -18.44 -19.61 17.38
C HIS A 174 -16.96 -19.21 17.59
N GLN A 175 -16.21 -19.05 16.51
CA GLN A 175 -14.79 -18.74 16.52
C GLN A 175 -14.46 -17.74 15.40
N ALA A 176 -13.49 -16.87 15.69
CA ALA A 176 -12.90 -15.96 14.71
C ALA A 176 -12.22 -16.74 13.58
N SER A 177 -12.24 -16.22 12.36
CA SER A 177 -11.44 -16.79 11.28
C SER A 177 -9.95 -16.66 11.61
N ASN A 178 -9.18 -17.70 11.29
CA ASN A 178 -7.73 -17.60 11.39
C ASN A 178 -7.17 -16.62 10.34
N LEU A 179 -7.81 -16.53 9.17
CA LEU A 179 -7.37 -15.69 8.05
C LEU A 179 -8.10 -14.36 8.07
N LEU A 180 -7.44 -13.30 7.58
CA LEU A 180 -8.12 -12.05 7.28
C LEU A 180 -9.05 -12.28 6.09
N MET A 181 -10.30 -11.90 6.27
CA MET A 181 -11.36 -12.13 5.30
C MET A 181 -11.92 -10.80 4.79
N SER A 182 -12.59 -10.83 3.64
CA SER A 182 -13.28 -9.66 3.10
C SER A 182 -14.55 -10.02 2.34
N ALA A 183 -15.52 -9.11 2.34
CA ALA A 183 -16.75 -9.22 1.56
C ALA A 183 -17.14 -7.88 0.91
N THR A 184 -17.87 -7.96 -0.20
CA THR A 184 -18.37 -6.79 -0.92
C THR A 184 -19.82 -6.52 -0.52
N LEU A 185 -20.09 -5.37 0.09
CA LEU A 185 -21.40 -4.97 0.57
C LEU A 185 -21.90 -3.72 -0.16
N PRO A 186 -23.15 -3.68 -0.63
CA PRO A 186 -23.76 -2.44 -1.08
C PRO A 186 -24.18 -1.60 0.14
N VAL A 187 -23.92 -0.29 0.11
CA VAL A 187 -24.53 0.63 1.10
C VAL A 187 -26.01 0.80 0.78
N VAL A 188 -26.87 0.62 1.78
CA VAL A 188 -28.33 0.71 1.62
C VAL A 188 -28.89 1.98 2.25
N GLY A 189 -30.03 2.44 1.74
CA GLY A 189 -30.70 3.64 2.25
C GLY A 189 -31.31 3.41 3.64
N ASN A 190 -31.35 4.46 4.46
CA ASN A 190 -31.86 4.39 5.83
C ASN A 190 -33.29 3.82 5.91
N ALA A 191 -34.17 4.16 4.97
CA ALA A 191 -35.54 3.65 4.94
C ALA A 191 -35.59 2.12 4.76
N SER A 192 -34.76 1.58 3.87
CA SER A 192 -34.64 0.13 3.68
C SER A 192 -34.02 -0.54 4.90
N CYS A 193 -33.07 0.12 5.56
CA CYS A 193 -32.45 -0.46 6.75
C CYS A 193 -33.39 -0.46 7.96
N ASN A 194 -34.16 0.61 8.20
CA ASN A 194 -35.14 0.68 9.29
C ASN A 194 -36.34 -0.27 9.08
N ALA A 195 -36.60 -0.70 7.83
CA ALA A 195 -37.60 -1.72 7.55
C ALA A 195 -37.12 -3.15 7.88
N ALA A 196 -35.82 -3.35 8.13
CA ALA A 196 -35.25 -4.64 8.54
C ALA A 196 -35.42 -4.87 10.05
N PRO A 197 -35.38 -6.13 10.54
CA PRO A 197 -35.53 -6.43 11.96
C PRO A 197 -34.24 -6.11 12.74
N LEU A 198 -33.95 -4.83 12.90
CA LEU A 198 -32.82 -4.30 13.67
C LEU A 198 -33.16 -4.11 15.15
N ALA A 199 -32.14 -3.91 15.99
CA ALA A 199 -32.31 -3.61 17.40
C ALA A 199 -33.02 -2.27 17.67
N ARG A 200 -32.82 -1.28 16.78
CA ARG A 200 -33.52 0.02 16.76
C ARG A 200 -33.45 0.66 15.37
N ASP A 201 -34.15 1.78 15.19
CA ASP A 201 -34.00 2.61 14.00
C ASP A 201 -32.59 3.23 13.91
N LEU A 202 -32.12 3.43 12.67
CA LEU A 202 -30.86 4.12 12.40
C LEU A 202 -30.91 5.59 12.80
N LEU A 203 -29.83 6.02 13.46
CA LEU A 203 -29.55 7.41 13.77
C LEU A 203 -28.67 8.04 12.69
N GLY A 204 -28.61 9.38 12.65
CA GLY A 204 -27.89 10.12 11.60
C GLY A 204 -26.40 9.78 11.49
N GLY A 205 -25.77 9.41 12.61
CA GLY A 205 -24.36 8.99 12.68
C GLY A 205 -24.09 7.57 12.18
N GLU A 206 -25.09 6.91 11.57
CA GLU A 206 -25.04 5.50 11.21
C GLU A 206 -25.32 5.30 9.71
N LEU A 207 -24.84 4.17 9.19
CA LEU A 207 -25.14 3.69 7.84
C LEU A 207 -25.32 2.17 7.88
N CYS A 208 -26.02 1.63 6.89
CA CYS A 208 -26.12 0.18 6.68
C CYS A 208 -25.46 -0.24 5.39
N ALA A 209 -24.87 -1.44 5.42
CA ALA A 209 -24.44 -2.12 4.22
C ALA A 209 -24.74 -3.62 4.30
N GLY A 210 -24.84 -4.25 3.13
CA GLY A 210 -24.99 -5.69 2.99
C GLY A 210 -26.37 -6.07 2.46
N PHE A 211 -26.83 -7.26 2.85
CA PHE A 211 -28.04 -7.87 2.30
C PHE A 211 -29.03 -8.21 3.42
N LEU A 212 -30.34 -8.06 3.14
CA LEU A 212 -31.39 -8.32 4.12
C LEU A 212 -31.42 -9.78 4.59
N ASN A 213 -31.00 -10.71 3.73
CA ASN A 213 -30.89 -12.13 4.04
C ASN A 213 -29.58 -12.51 4.75
N GLY A 214 -28.74 -11.53 5.09
CA GLY A 214 -27.44 -11.76 5.72
C GLY A 214 -26.48 -12.57 4.87
N ALA A 215 -26.69 -12.64 3.55
CA ALA A 215 -25.81 -13.42 2.67
C ALA A 215 -24.34 -12.96 2.80
N GLN A 216 -24.13 -11.67 3.06
CA GLN A 216 -22.83 -11.09 3.37
C GLN A 216 -22.95 -9.93 4.36
N GLY A 217 -22.00 -9.82 5.30
CA GLY A 217 -21.98 -8.80 6.35
C GLY A 217 -20.85 -9.00 7.36
N GLY A 218 -20.61 -8.00 8.20
CA GLY A 218 -19.75 -8.12 9.37
C GLY A 218 -20.46 -8.88 10.50
N CYS A 219 -19.71 -9.64 11.28
CA CYS A 219 -20.21 -10.45 12.39
C CYS A 219 -19.31 -10.31 13.63
N HIS A 220 -19.56 -11.12 14.67
CA HIS A 220 -18.81 -11.07 15.91
C HIS A 220 -17.29 -11.20 15.66
N GLY A 221 -16.51 -10.24 16.17
CA GLY A 221 -15.06 -10.18 15.96
C GLY A 221 -14.61 -9.29 14.78
N ASP A 222 -15.55 -8.80 13.96
CA ASP A 222 -15.30 -7.74 12.98
C ASP A 222 -15.52 -6.33 13.53
N SER A 223 -16.17 -6.23 14.71
CA SER A 223 -16.41 -4.97 15.42
C SER A 223 -15.21 -4.04 15.41
N GLY A 224 -15.41 -2.77 15.06
CA GLY A 224 -14.35 -1.79 14.91
C GLY A 224 -13.58 -1.85 13.58
N GLY A 225 -13.74 -2.91 12.80
CA GLY A 225 -13.13 -3.08 11.49
C GLY A 225 -13.66 -2.11 10.41
N PRO A 226 -12.93 -1.97 9.29
CA PRO A 226 -13.23 -1.00 8.25
C PRO A 226 -14.36 -1.44 7.30
N LEU A 227 -15.15 -0.46 6.85
CA LEU A 227 -15.86 -0.48 5.57
C LEU A 227 -15.22 0.56 4.64
N VAL A 228 -14.78 0.16 3.45
CA VAL A 228 -14.03 1.03 2.52
C VAL A 228 -14.67 1.12 1.14
N THR A 229 -14.46 2.23 0.44
CA THR A 229 -14.86 2.38 -0.97
C THR A 229 -14.09 1.43 -1.88
N GLN A 230 -14.74 0.89 -2.92
CA GLN A 230 -14.04 0.26 -4.04
C GLN A 230 -13.64 1.32 -5.07
N GLY A 231 -12.33 1.58 -5.23
CA GLY A 231 -11.82 2.58 -6.16
C GLY A 231 -10.48 3.17 -5.73
N ASN A 232 -9.95 4.11 -6.51
CA ASN A 232 -8.75 4.84 -6.17
C ASN A 232 -9.06 6.36 -6.14
N PRO A 233 -8.85 7.07 -5.01
CA PRO A 233 -8.34 6.57 -3.73
C PRO A 233 -9.35 5.74 -2.94
N VAL A 234 -8.85 4.74 -2.20
CA VAL A 234 -9.63 3.99 -1.20
C VAL A 234 -9.82 4.87 0.03
N ARG A 235 -11.06 4.95 0.55
CA ARG A 235 -11.40 5.73 1.73
C ARG A 235 -12.22 4.92 2.74
N LEU A 236 -12.01 5.22 4.02
CA LEU A 236 -12.74 4.64 5.14
C LEU A 236 -14.11 5.30 5.28
N VAL A 237 -15.15 4.52 5.05
CA VAL A 237 -16.55 4.96 4.98
C VAL A 237 -17.30 4.67 6.27
N GLY A 238 -17.02 3.52 6.89
CA GLY A 238 -17.70 3.05 8.07
C GLY A 238 -16.80 2.28 9.02
N VAL A 239 -17.23 2.20 10.27
CA VAL A 239 -16.65 1.35 11.31
C VAL A 239 -17.71 0.32 11.72
N VAL A 240 -17.40 -0.98 11.64
CA VAL A 240 -18.34 -2.06 11.99
C VAL A 240 -18.80 -1.87 13.44
N SER A 241 -20.11 -1.84 13.67
CA SER A 241 -20.67 -1.43 14.96
C SER A 241 -21.67 -2.43 15.53
N TRP A 242 -22.85 -2.59 14.92
CA TRP A 242 -23.91 -3.45 15.45
C TRP A 242 -24.81 -4.03 14.34
N GLY A 243 -25.78 -4.84 14.73
CA GLY A 243 -26.76 -5.45 13.82
C GLY A 243 -27.97 -5.97 14.58
N ARG A 244 -28.66 -6.96 14.02
CA ARG A 244 -29.71 -7.67 14.74
C ARG A 244 -29.12 -8.42 15.94
N GLY A 245 -29.68 -8.23 17.13
CA GLY A 245 -29.09 -8.70 18.38
C GLY A 245 -28.70 -10.19 18.36
N GLY A 246 -27.39 -10.45 18.41
CA GLY A 246 -26.82 -11.81 18.46
C GLY A 246 -26.89 -12.62 17.17
N THR A 247 -27.33 -12.03 16.05
CA THR A 247 -27.40 -12.70 14.76
C THR A 247 -26.74 -11.86 13.66
N CYS A 248 -26.21 -12.53 12.64
CA CYS A 248 -25.55 -11.89 11.50
C CYS A 248 -26.31 -12.16 10.19
N ASP A 249 -27.64 -12.28 10.29
CA ASP A 249 -28.56 -12.69 9.23
C ASP A 249 -29.26 -11.52 8.53
N THR A 250 -28.79 -10.28 8.75
CA THR A 250 -29.38 -9.05 8.18
C THR A 250 -28.29 -8.04 7.78
N TYR A 251 -28.66 -6.80 7.47
CA TYR A 251 -27.71 -5.72 7.25
C TYR A 251 -26.77 -5.53 8.45
N THR A 252 -25.52 -5.15 8.18
CA THR A 252 -24.60 -4.69 9.20
C THR A 252 -24.72 -3.16 9.33
N VAL A 253 -24.81 -2.68 10.57
CA VAL A 253 -24.80 -1.24 10.89
C VAL A 253 -23.37 -0.81 11.21
N PHE A 254 -22.98 0.31 10.62
CA PHE A 254 -21.67 0.92 10.80
C PHE A 254 -21.82 2.33 11.33
N SER A 255 -20.87 2.77 12.16
CA SER A 255 -20.71 4.20 12.43
C SER A 255 -20.26 4.89 11.15
N ARG A 256 -20.99 5.93 10.72
CA ARG A 256 -20.73 6.70 9.51
C ARG A 256 -19.57 7.66 9.73
N VAL A 257 -18.40 7.34 9.16
CA VAL A 257 -17.14 8.07 9.40
C VAL A 257 -17.26 9.57 9.12
N SER A 258 -17.96 9.97 8.05
CA SER A 258 -18.13 11.38 7.69
C SER A 258 -18.76 12.22 8.82
N SER A 259 -19.60 11.62 9.67
CA SER A 259 -20.22 12.29 10.83
C SER A 259 -19.23 12.60 11.95
N PHE A 260 -18.09 11.90 11.98
CA PHE A 260 -17.12 11.95 13.07
C PHE A 260 -15.80 12.60 12.66
N VAL A 261 -15.60 12.96 11.38
CA VAL A 261 -14.34 13.56 10.90
C VAL A 261 -13.92 14.77 11.73
N SER A 262 -14.84 15.70 12.02
CA SER A 262 -14.52 16.87 12.83
C SER A 262 -14.07 16.53 14.25
N TRP A 263 -14.67 15.49 14.86
CA TRP A 263 -14.25 15.01 16.17
C TRP A 263 -12.87 14.33 16.08
N ILE A 264 -12.67 13.44 15.09
CA ILE A 264 -11.39 12.77 14.85
C ILE A 264 -10.27 13.80 14.69
N ASP A 265 -10.46 14.79 13.82
CA ASP A 265 -9.49 15.84 13.55
C ASP A 265 -9.18 16.66 14.82
N SER A 266 -10.19 16.95 15.64
CA SER A 266 -10.00 17.67 16.92
C SER A 266 -9.16 16.91 17.94
N GLN A 267 -9.15 15.57 17.88
CA GLN A 267 -8.38 14.74 18.81
C GLN A 267 -6.95 14.49 18.31
N ILE A 268 -6.78 14.35 16.99
CA ILE A 268 -5.47 14.03 16.39
C ILE A 268 -4.67 15.31 16.08
N ASN A 269 -5.32 16.47 15.93
CA ASN A 269 -4.70 17.80 15.84
C ASN A 269 -3.58 17.91 14.79
N CYS A 270 -3.86 17.47 13.55
CA CYS A 270 -2.89 17.46 12.47
C CYS A 270 -2.92 18.73 11.61
N VAL A 271 -1.74 19.31 11.40
CA VAL A 271 -1.47 20.36 10.42
C VAL A 271 -1.21 19.72 9.05
N PRO A 272 -1.86 20.19 7.96
CA PRO A 272 -1.62 19.66 6.63
C PRO A 272 -0.21 20.01 6.12
N CYS A 273 0.54 18.96 5.78
CA CYS A 273 1.67 18.90 4.83
C CYS A 273 2.50 20.18 4.64
N PRO A 274 3.29 20.61 5.64
CA PRO A 274 4.01 21.88 5.58
C PRO A 274 5.27 21.85 4.69
N MET A 275 5.66 20.68 4.15
CA MET A 275 6.74 20.62 3.16
C MET A 275 6.28 21.27 1.84
N SER A 276 7.06 22.22 1.33
CA SER A 276 6.74 22.92 0.07
C SER A 276 6.54 21.94 -1.08
N GLY A 277 5.47 22.13 -1.85
CA GLY A 277 5.13 21.28 -2.99
C GLY A 277 4.48 19.94 -2.65
N SER A 278 4.34 19.61 -1.36
CA SER A 278 3.60 18.42 -0.94
C SER A 278 2.09 18.67 -0.90
N GLY A 279 1.33 17.63 -1.24
CA GLY A 279 -0.15 17.65 -1.22
C GLY A 279 -0.70 16.66 -0.20
N TYR A 280 -1.92 16.87 0.27
CA TYR A 280 -2.61 15.92 1.14
C TYR A 280 -3.54 15.02 0.32
N ASP A 281 -3.38 13.71 0.41
CA ASP A 281 -4.20 12.74 -0.34
C ASP A 281 -5.45 12.26 0.41
N GLY A 282 -5.64 12.75 1.64
CA GLY A 282 -6.72 12.33 2.54
C GLY A 282 -6.24 11.45 3.71
N ALA A 283 -5.00 10.98 3.69
CA ALA A 283 -4.37 10.25 4.80
C ALA A 283 -2.94 10.73 5.07
N ASN A 284 -2.18 10.96 4.01
CA ASN A 284 -0.76 11.24 4.04
C ASN A 284 -0.40 12.47 3.22
N CYS A 285 0.80 12.98 3.48
CA CYS A 285 1.40 14.03 2.71
C CYS A 285 2.22 13.42 1.57
N TYR A 286 1.68 13.55 0.37
CA TYR A 286 2.31 13.15 -0.87
C TYR A 286 3.41 14.16 -1.23
N ALA A 287 4.66 13.71 -1.25
CA ALA A 287 5.82 14.54 -1.56
C ALA A 287 6.19 14.54 -3.04
N GLY A 288 5.81 13.51 -3.79
CA GLY A 288 6.01 13.46 -5.24
C GLY A 288 6.12 12.06 -5.83
N THR A 289 6.04 12.00 -7.16
CA THR A 289 6.28 10.80 -7.97
C THR A 289 7.67 10.89 -8.60
N PRO A 290 8.60 10.00 -8.22
CA PRO A 290 9.89 9.87 -8.89
C PRO A 290 9.74 9.59 -10.40
N PRO A 291 10.71 10.00 -11.24
CA PRO A 291 10.71 9.66 -12.66
C PRO A 291 10.72 8.16 -12.90
N SER A 292 10.13 7.73 -14.02
CA SER A 292 10.11 6.31 -14.41
C SER A 292 11.52 5.71 -14.50
N GLY A 293 11.67 4.46 -14.07
CA GLY A 293 12.95 3.76 -14.01
C GLY A 293 13.84 4.16 -12.83
N THR A 294 13.36 5.02 -11.93
CA THR A 294 14.00 5.30 -10.65
C THR A 294 13.32 4.54 -9.51
N THR A 295 14.03 4.41 -8.39
CA THR A 295 13.57 3.68 -7.21
C THR A 295 13.47 4.66 -6.04
N PRO A 296 12.27 4.94 -5.48
CA PRO A 296 12.15 5.70 -4.25
C PRO A 296 12.55 4.87 -3.04
N PHE A 297 13.09 5.53 -2.02
CA PHE A 297 13.38 4.92 -0.73
C PHE A 297 13.47 5.98 0.37
N VAL A 298 13.44 5.51 1.62
CA VAL A 298 13.66 6.33 2.81
C VAL A 298 15.05 6.04 3.37
N HIS A 299 15.80 7.07 3.72
CA HIS A 299 17.11 6.91 4.36
C HIS A 299 17.30 7.99 5.43
N ASN A 300 17.65 7.59 6.66
CA ASN A 300 17.85 8.49 7.80
C ASN A 300 16.72 9.51 8.01
N GLY A 301 15.47 9.10 7.80
CA GLY A 301 14.30 9.99 7.92
C GLY A 301 14.10 10.96 6.75
N GLY A 302 14.93 10.92 5.72
CA GLY A 302 14.75 11.68 4.48
C GLY A 302 14.10 10.86 3.36
N LEU A 303 13.51 11.56 2.40
CA LEU A 303 12.92 11.00 1.18
C LEU A 303 13.91 11.07 0.02
N TYR A 304 14.19 9.93 -0.61
CA TYR A 304 15.18 9.80 -1.68
C TYR A 304 14.65 9.00 -2.86
N TYR A 305 15.28 9.16 -4.02
CA TYR A 305 15.14 8.25 -5.15
C TYR A 305 16.44 8.12 -5.94
N SER A 306 16.62 7.01 -6.67
CA SER A 306 17.80 6.83 -7.52
C SER A 306 17.84 7.86 -8.66
N PRO A 307 19.01 8.37 -9.07
CA PRO A 307 19.08 9.43 -10.07
C PRO A 307 18.71 8.94 -11.47
N VAL A 308 18.12 9.83 -12.27
CA VAL A 308 17.95 9.59 -13.71
C VAL A 308 19.30 9.77 -14.38
N ARG A 309 19.78 8.75 -15.10
CA ARG A 309 21.04 8.81 -15.84
C ARG A 309 20.80 9.26 -17.27
N VAL A 310 21.16 10.50 -17.58
CA VAL A 310 21.00 11.06 -18.93
C VAL A 310 22.33 11.08 -19.70
N PRO A 311 22.31 10.73 -21.00
CA PRO A 311 23.46 10.93 -21.89
C PRO A 311 23.81 12.42 -22.02
N THR A 312 25.09 12.77 -21.88
CA THR A 312 25.61 14.12 -22.15
C THR A 312 26.91 14.07 -22.93
N CYS A 313 27.13 15.10 -23.76
CA CYS A 313 28.28 15.23 -24.65
C CYS A 313 29.05 16.52 -24.32
N PRO A 314 29.92 16.51 -23.30
CA PRO A 314 30.54 17.73 -22.78
C PRO A 314 31.75 18.20 -23.62
N MET A 315 32.24 17.41 -24.58
CA MET A 315 33.30 17.88 -25.47
C MET A 315 32.80 19.02 -26.36
N SER A 316 33.57 20.10 -26.46
CA SER A 316 33.26 21.25 -27.31
C SER A 316 33.05 20.81 -28.77
N GLY A 317 32.00 21.34 -29.41
CA GLY A 317 31.66 21.01 -30.80
C GLY A 317 31.02 19.63 -31.01
N SER A 318 30.86 18.82 -29.94
CA SER A 318 30.15 17.54 -30.05
C SER A 318 28.64 17.67 -29.84
N GLY A 319 27.87 16.84 -30.55
CA GLY A 319 26.41 16.77 -30.44
C GLY A 319 25.94 15.34 -30.16
N TYR A 320 24.78 15.19 -29.53
CA TYR A 320 24.17 13.88 -29.33
C TYR A 320 23.27 13.53 -30.53
N ASP A 321 23.53 12.38 -31.17
CA ASP A 321 22.79 11.95 -32.37
C ASP A 321 21.62 11.01 -32.06
N GLY A 322 21.32 10.76 -30.78
CA GLY A 322 20.32 9.79 -30.33
C GLY A 322 20.91 8.45 -29.87
N ALA A 323 22.21 8.22 -30.09
CA ALA A 323 22.91 7.04 -29.58
C ALA A 323 24.26 7.41 -28.94
N ASN A 324 25.07 8.23 -29.59
CA ASN A 324 26.43 8.57 -29.21
C ASN A 324 26.72 10.07 -29.36
N CYS A 325 27.87 10.49 -28.83
CA CYS A 325 28.36 11.84 -29.00
C CYS A 325 29.19 11.92 -30.29
N TYR A 326 28.64 12.61 -31.28
CA TYR A 326 29.28 12.90 -32.55
C TYR A 326 30.19 14.12 -32.42
N VAL A 327 31.46 13.98 -32.79
CA VAL A 327 32.44 15.08 -32.75
C VAL A 327 32.52 15.80 -34.09
N GLY A 328 32.39 15.06 -35.20
CA GLY A 328 32.50 15.63 -36.54
C GLY A 328 32.93 14.61 -37.60
N THR A 329 32.78 15.01 -38.86
CA THR A 329 33.29 14.29 -40.02
C THR A 329 34.61 14.92 -40.46
N PRO A 330 35.72 14.16 -40.48
CA PRO A 330 36.99 14.64 -40.98
C PRO A 330 36.95 15.08 -42.45
N PRO A 331 37.87 15.97 -42.89
CA PRO A 331 37.95 16.40 -44.29
C PRO A 331 38.15 15.23 -45.27
N SER A 332 37.65 15.39 -46.49
CA SER A 332 37.87 14.42 -47.57
C SER A 332 39.37 14.19 -47.79
N GLY A 333 39.75 12.92 -48.02
CA GLY A 333 41.15 12.50 -48.16
C GLY A 333 41.86 12.25 -46.83
N THR A 334 41.17 12.35 -45.69
CA THR A 334 41.70 11.95 -44.38
C THR A 334 41.13 10.63 -43.91
N THR A 335 41.87 9.96 -43.01
CA THR A 335 41.43 8.72 -42.36
C THR A 335 41.24 8.97 -40.86
N PRO A 336 40.02 8.88 -40.31
CA PRO A 336 39.79 8.90 -38.87
C PRO A 336 40.26 7.62 -38.20
N PHE A 337 40.76 7.73 -36.97
CA PHE A 337 41.12 6.59 -36.13
C PHE A 337 41.13 6.96 -34.65
N THR A 338 41.17 5.94 -33.79
CA THR A 338 41.35 6.11 -32.34
C THR A 338 42.74 5.67 -31.93
N HIS A 339 43.41 6.43 -31.07
CA HIS A 339 44.72 6.04 -30.54
C HIS A 339 44.85 6.47 -29.07
N ASN A 340 45.28 5.54 -28.21
CA ASN A 340 45.43 5.73 -26.77
C ASN A 340 44.21 6.41 -26.10
N GLY A 341 42.99 6.00 -26.50
CA GLY A 341 41.76 6.55 -25.94
C GLY A 341 41.38 7.95 -26.46
N ASN A 342 42.07 8.48 -27.47
CA ASN A 342 41.77 9.77 -28.09
C ASN A 342 41.30 9.62 -29.55
N LEU A 343 40.66 10.66 -30.06
CA LEU A 343 40.15 10.74 -31.44
C LEU A 343 41.13 11.49 -32.33
N TYR A 344 41.49 10.90 -33.47
CA TYR A 344 42.44 11.45 -34.44
C TYR A 344 41.93 11.31 -35.87
N TYR A 345 42.53 12.08 -36.76
CA TYR A 345 42.46 11.86 -38.21
C TYR A 345 43.77 12.25 -38.89
N SER A 346 44.07 11.67 -40.05
CA SER A 346 45.30 12.00 -40.80
C SER A 346 45.28 13.45 -41.30
N ALA A 347 46.43 14.11 -41.36
CA ALA A 347 46.49 15.51 -41.81
C ALA A 347 46.29 15.66 -43.33
N VAL A 348 45.78 16.83 -43.77
CA VAL A 348 45.63 17.19 -45.20
C VAL A 348 46.72 18.19 -45.58
N GLY A 349 47.63 17.83 -46.48
CA GLY A 349 48.55 18.80 -47.10
C GLY A 349 49.57 19.49 -46.17
N GLY A 350 50.04 18.82 -45.10
CA GLY A 350 51.04 19.35 -44.16
C GLY A 350 50.50 19.49 -42.72
N ASN A 351 51.10 20.38 -41.92
CA ASN A 351 50.84 20.55 -40.47
C ASN A 351 49.52 21.31 -40.13
N GLN A 352 48.50 21.24 -40.99
CA GLN A 352 47.25 22.02 -40.85
C GLN A 352 46.06 21.10 -40.53
N CYS A 353 45.31 21.44 -39.47
CA CYS A 353 44.15 20.68 -38.99
C CYS A 353 42.89 21.54 -39.08
N PRO A 354 42.01 21.30 -40.08
CA PRO A 354 40.90 22.21 -40.39
C PRO A 354 39.62 21.97 -39.58
N MET A 355 39.53 20.90 -38.78
CA MET A 355 38.39 20.73 -37.87
C MET A 355 38.50 21.72 -36.71
N SER A 356 37.39 22.30 -36.29
CA SER A 356 37.38 23.26 -35.18
C SER A 356 37.87 22.60 -33.89
N GLY A 357 38.88 23.19 -33.25
CA GLY A 357 39.46 22.70 -32.00
C GLY A 357 40.47 21.56 -32.16
N SER A 358 40.76 21.11 -33.39
CA SER A 358 41.84 20.15 -33.63
C SER A 358 43.19 20.84 -33.82
N TRP A 359 44.27 20.13 -33.50
CA TRP A 359 45.63 20.62 -33.72
C TRP A 359 46.55 19.50 -34.21
N TYR A 360 47.64 19.90 -34.84
CA TYR A 360 48.63 18.96 -35.38
C TYR A 360 49.61 18.56 -34.28
N ASP A 361 49.82 17.26 -34.09
CA ASP A 361 50.72 16.72 -33.05
C ASP A 361 52.12 16.37 -33.56
N GLY A 362 52.41 16.64 -34.85
CA GLY A 362 53.65 16.25 -35.51
C GLY A 362 53.50 15.05 -36.45
N ALA A 363 52.36 14.35 -36.42
CA ALA A 363 52.05 13.28 -37.37
C ALA A 363 50.60 13.33 -37.86
N ASN A 364 49.64 13.54 -36.96
CA ASN A 364 48.21 13.50 -37.23
C ASN A 364 47.49 14.72 -36.63
N CYS A 365 46.23 14.89 -37.01
CA CYS A 365 45.36 15.87 -36.40
C CYS A 365 44.62 15.25 -35.22
N TYR A 366 44.93 15.77 -34.04
CA TYR A 366 44.25 15.41 -32.80
C TYR A 366 42.91 16.13 -32.73
N ALA A 367 41.81 15.39 -32.57
CA ALA A 367 40.46 15.94 -32.53
C ALA A 367 39.89 16.11 -31.11
N GLY A 368 40.40 15.39 -30.11
CA GLY A 368 39.96 15.54 -28.72
C GLY A 368 40.18 14.33 -27.82
N THR A 369 40.16 14.56 -26.51
CA THR A 369 40.10 13.52 -25.46
C THR A 369 38.65 13.36 -25.04
N PRO A 370 38.03 12.20 -25.28
CA PRO A 370 36.76 11.84 -24.67
C PRO A 370 36.85 11.90 -23.14
N PRO A 371 35.78 12.31 -22.43
CA PRO A 371 35.76 12.28 -20.97
C PRO A 371 36.05 10.88 -20.42
N SER A 372 36.65 10.81 -19.24
CA SER A 372 36.94 9.52 -18.58
C SER A 372 35.68 8.65 -18.46
N GLY A 373 35.84 7.34 -18.71
CA GLY A 373 34.73 6.39 -18.69
C GLY A 373 33.88 6.36 -19.96
N THR A 374 34.24 7.14 -20.99
CA THR A 374 33.67 7.04 -22.34
C THR A 374 34.60 6.27 -23.27
N THR A 375 34.05 5.78 -24.38
CA THR A 375 34.77 4.99 -25.37
C THR A 375 34.77 5.73 -26.70
N PRO A 376 35.93 6.17 -27.22
CA PRO A 376 36.00 6.70 -28.58
C PRO A 376 35.88 5.59 -29.61
N PHE A 377 35.28 5.88 -30.75
CA PHE A 377 35.23 4.98 -31.89
C PHE A 377 34.99 5.75 -33.20
N VAL A 378 35.25 5.07 -34.31
CA VAL A 378 34.95 5.57 -35.66
C VAL A 378 33.73 4.82 -36.18
N HIS A 379 32.75 5.55 -36.71
CA HIS A 379 31.58 4.97 -37.36
C HIS A 379 31.26 5.74 -38.63
N ASN A 380 31.08 5.02 -39.75
CA ASN A 380 30.82 5.60 -41.07
C ASN A 380 31.74 6.78 -41.43
N GLY A 381 33.04 6.63 -41.17
CA GLY A 381 34.04 7.66 -41.49
C GLY A 381 33.97 8.91 -40.62
N SER A 382 33.25 8.89 -39.50
CA SER A 382 33.17 10.01 -38.56
C SER A 382 33.62 9.62 -37.15
N LEU A 383 33.95 10.64 -36.35
CA LEU A 383 34.49 10.49 -35.00
C LEU A 383 33.38 10.56 -33.95
N TYR A 384 33.29 9.54 -33.11
CA TYR A 384 32.29 9.41 -32.06
C TYR A 384 32.91 9.01 -30.72
N TYR A 385 32.18 9.25 -29.64
CA TYR A 385 32.43 8.62 -28.35
C TYR A 385 31.11 8.30 -27.64
N SER A 386 31.13 7.29 -26.76
CA SER A 386 29.95 6.98 -25.94
C SER A 386 29.63 8.16 -25.00
N PRO A 387 28.35 8.44 -24.71
CA PRO A 387 28.00 9.61 -23.90
C PRO A 387 28.37 9.44 -22.43
N VAL A 388 28.65 10.55 -21.76
CA VAL A 388 28.79 10.57 -20.30
C VAL A 388 27.40 10.45 -19.68
N ARG A 389 27.20 9.48 -18.79
CA ARG A 389 25.96 9.33 -18.03
C ARG A 389 26.03 10.16 -16.77
N VAL A 390 25.42 11.34 -16.79
CA VAL A 390 25.34 12.21 -15.61
C VAL A 390 24.04 11.95 -14.83
N PRO A 391 24.10 11.91 -13.49
CA PRO A 391 22.92 11.82 -12.66
C PRO A 391 22.14 13.15 -12.72
N THR A 392 20.82 13.05 -12.85
CA THR A 392 19.91 14.20 -12.81
C THR A 392 18.76 13.91 -11.85
N CYS A 393 18.34 14.97 -11.16
CA CYS A 393 17.26 14.95 -10.18
C CYS A 393 16.17 15.93 -10.65
N PRO A 394 15.29 15.53 -11.58
CA PRO A 394 14.37 16.46 -12.23
C PRO A 394 13.12 16.78 -11.39
N MET A 395 12.93 16.13 -10.24
CA MET A 395 11.80 16.41 -9.37
C MET A 395 11.99 17.77 -8.69
N SER A 396 10.93 18.58 -8.59
CA SER A 396 11.02 19.91 -7.98
C SER A 396 11.55 19.84 -6.55
N GLY A 397 12.52 20.70 -6.22
CA GLY A 397 13.12 20.77 -4.88
C GLY A 397 14.12 19.65 -4.56
N SER A 398 14.35 18.68 -5.46
CA SER A 398 15.33 17.62 -5.22
C SER A 398 16.74 18.01 -5.64
N GLY A 399 17.74 17.43 -4.98
CA GLY A 399 19.17 17.67 -5.23
C GLY A 399 19.96 16.37 -5.23
N TYR A 400 21.05 16.33 -6.01
CA TYR A 400 21.95 15.18 -6.03
C TYR A 400 22.98 15.30 -4.90
N ASP A 401 23.05 14.30 -4.03
CA ASP A 401 23.95 14.30 -2.86
C ASP A 401 25.29 13.56 -3.10
N GLY A 402 25.55 13.13 -4.33
CA GLY A 402 26.71 12.31 -4.69
C GLY A 402 26.41 10.82 -4.81
N ALA A 403 25.22 10.37 -4.38
CA ALA A 403 24.76 8.99 -4.56
C ALA A 403 23.33 8.93 -5.12
N ASN A 404 22.41 9.71 -4.55
CA ASN A 404 20.98 9.66 -4.83
C ASN A 404 20.38 11.07 -4.97
N CYS A 405 19.15 11.12 -5.47
CA CYS A 405 18.36 12.34 -5.48
C CYS A 405 17.61 12.48 -4.16
N TYR A 406 18.04 13.42 -3.35
CA TYR A 406 17.41 13.78 -2.09
C TYR A 406 16.30 14.79 -2.33
N VAL A 407 15.10 14.54 -1.78
CA VAL A 407 13.94 15.41 -1.93
C VAL A 407 13.81 16.35 -0.73
N GLY A 408 13.99 15.83 0.47
CA GLY A 408 13.78 16.59 1.70
C GLY A 408 13.61 15.70 2.92
N THR A 409 13.68 16.33 4.09
CA THR A 409 13.41 15.71 5.38
C THR A 409 12.04 16.20 5.84
N PRO A 410 11.06 15.31 6.02
CA PRO A 410 9.78 15.67 6.61
C PRO A 410 9.92 16.33 7.99
N PRO A 411 8.94 17.16 8.40
CA PRO A 411 8.97 17.81 9.70
C PRO A 411 9.08 16.82 10.86
N SER A 412 9.65 17.26 11.98
CA SER A 412 9.72 16.45 13.20
C SER A 412 8.35 15.93 13.62
N GLY A 413 8.28 14.69 14.08
CA GLY A 413 7.04 14.01 14.45
C GLY A 413 6.30 13.33 13.29
N THR A 414 6.80 13.44 12.05
CA THR A 414 6.26 12.72 10.90
C THR A 414 7.06 11.45 10.60
N THR A 415 6.45 10.53 9.84
CA THR A 415 7.08 9.29 9.39
C THR A 415 7.14 9.25 7.86
N PRO A 416 8.32 9.34 7.22
CA PRO A 416 8.49 9.14 5.77
C PRO A 416 8.30 7.67 5.38
N PHE A 417 7.75 7.43 4.19
CA PHE A 417 7.61 6.10 3.61
C PHE A 417 7.45 6.15 2.09
N THR A 418 7.52 4.98 1.45
CA THR A 418 7.24 4.82 0.02
C THR A 418 5.99 3.98 -0.18
N HIS A 419 5.18 4.34 -1.19
CA HIS A 419 3.98 3.59 -1.53
C HIS A 419 3.71 3.68 -3.04
N ASN A 420 3.47 2.54 -3.69
CA ASN A 420 3.22 2.44 -5.13
C ASN A 420 4.22 3.23 -5.99
N GLY A 421 5.51 3.18 -5.60
CA GLY A 421 6.58 3.89 -6.31
C GLY A 421 6.62 5.40 -6.08
N ASN A 422 5.84 5.93 -5.14
CA ASN A 422 5.81 7.35 -4.78
C ASN A 422 6.36 7.62 -3.38
N LEU A 423 6.65 8.89 -3.10
CA LEU A 423 7.22 9.37 -1.83
C LEU A 423 6.12 10.02 -0.98
N TYR A 424 6.00 9.59 0.27
CA TYR A 424 5.00 10.09 1.22
C TYR A 424 5.62 10.33 2.59
N TYR A 425 4.93 11.12 3.41
CA TYR A 425 5.16 11.21 4.84
C TYR A 425 3.84 11.43 5.59
N SER A 426 3.79 11.07 6.87
CA SER A 426 2.58 11.29 7.67
C SER A 426 2.34 12.78 7.94
N PRO A 427 1.10 13.22 8.19
CA PRO A 427 0.80 14.59 8.60
C PRO A 427 1.52 14.99 9.90
N VAL A 428 1.69 16.31 10.11
CA VAL A 428 2.29 16.84 11.35
C VAL A 428 1.20 16.99 12.39
N CYS A 429 1.14 16.08 13.36
CA CYS A 429 0.15 16.16 14.44
C CYS A 429 0.80 16.77 15.68
N GLN A 430 0.20 17.86 16.19
CA GLN A 430 0.64 18.46 17.45
C GLN A 430 0.19 17.57 18.61
N PRO A 431 1.04 17.36 19.63
CA PRO A 431 0.75 16.49 20.77
C PRO A 431 -0.44 16.93 21.63
#